data_AF-A0A497ASH8-F1
#
_entry.id   AF-A0A497ASH8-F1
#
_cell.length_a   1.000
_cell.length_b   1.000
_cell.length_c   1.000
_cell.angle_alpha   90.00
_cell.angle_beta   90.00
_cell.angle_gamma   90.00
#
_symmetry.space_group_name_H-M   'P 1'
#
loop_
_entity.id
_entity.type
_entity.pdbx_description
1 polymer ?
#
loop_
_entity_poly.entity_id
_entity_poly.type
_entity_poly.pdbx_seq_one_letter_code
_entity_poly.pdbx_strand_id
1 'polypeptide(L)' 'LYGKYLAPKSKHLEERLKEIQEGKFDEEMKKMKALSIDELKKMYNEREIEPE' A
#
# COMPACT_ATOMS: atom_id res chain seq x y z
N LEU A 1 -4.94 12.13 -29.67
CA LEU A 1 -5.02 10.86 -28.89
C LEU A 1 -3.67 10.13 -28.95
N TYR A 2 -2.65 10.55 -28.16
CA TYR A 2 -1.34 9.85 -28.08
C TYR A 2 -0.62 10.01 -26.72
N GLY A 3 -1.29 10.49 -25.66
CA GLY A 3 -0.63 10.79 -24.38
C GLY A 3 0.04 9.57 -23.72
N LYS A 4 -0.53 8.36 -23.89
CA LYS A 4 -0.01 7.11 -23.30
C LYS A 4 1.40 6.74 -23.76
N TYR A 5 1.82 7.14 -24.96
CA TYR A 5 3.13 6.81 -25.52
C TYR A 5 4.15 7.95 -25.41
N LEU A 6 3.73 9.13 -24.94
CA LEU A 6 4.57 10.32 -24.80
C LEU A 6 4.94 10.62 -23.34
N ALA A 7 4.13 10.17 -22.37
CA ALA A 7 4.40 10.39 -20.97
C ALA A 7 5.53 9.48 -20.47
N PRO A 8 6.53 10.01 -19.72
CA PRO A 8 7.55 9.19 -19.08
C PRO A 8 6.90 8.25 -18.07
N LYS A 9 7.49 7.06 -17.88
CA LYS A 9 7.04 6.15 -16.83
C LYS A 9 7.16 6.83 -15.47
N SER A 10 6.14 6.67 -14.64
CA SER A 10 6.16 7.16 -13.26
C SER A 10 7.20 6.38 -12.46
N LYS A 11 8.20 7.06 -11.92
CA LYS A 11 9.20 6.44 -11.03
C LYS A 11 8.53 5.78 -9.82
N HIS A 12 7.50 6.43 -9.28
CA HIS A 12 6.72 5.87 -8.18
C HIS A 12 6.06 4.54 -8.55
N LEU A 13 5.64 4.35 -9.80
CA LEU A 13 5.08 3.06 -10.22
C LEU A 13 6.14 1.96 -10.21
N GLU A 14 7.35 2.25 -10.72
CA GLU A 14 8.45 1.28 -10.73
C GLU A 14 8.91 0.92 -9.32
N GLU A 15 9.01 1.90 -8.43
CA GLU A 15 9.32 1.70 -7.01
C GLU A 15 8.26 0.80 -6.35
N ARG A 16 6.97 1.09 -6.55
CA ARG A 16 5.89 0.28 -5.95
C ARG A 16 5.86 -1.15 -6.48
N LEU A 17 6.11 -1.34 -7.77
CA LEU A 17 6.22 -2.69 -8.34
C LEU A 17 7.35 -3.48 -7.68
N LYS A 18 8.51 -2.84 -7.46
CA LYS A 18 9.63 -3.46 -6.77
C LYS A 18 9.29 -3.82 -5.32
N GLU A 19 8.69 -2.90 -4.56
CA GLU A 19 8.26 -3.16 -3.17
C GLU A 19 7.31 -4.36 -3.06
N ILE A 20 6.37 -4.48 -4.01
CA ILE A 20 5.45 -5.62 -4.07
C ILE A 20 6.19 -6.91 -4.40
N GLN A 21 7.10 -6.89 -5.39
CA GLN A 21 7.88 -8.07 -5.79
C GLN A 21 8.83 -8.54 -4.69
N GLU A 22 9.38 -7.63 -3.90
CA GLU A 22 10.23 -7.93 -2.74
C GLU A 22 9.43 -8.41 -1.53
N GLY A 23 8.09 -8.44 -1.61
CA GLY A 23 7.22 -8.87 -0.51
C GLY A 23 7.26 -7.91 0.68
N LYS A 24 7.58 -6.62 0.45
CA LYS A 24 7.77 -5.62 1.52
C LYS A 24 6.61 -5.56 2.52
N PHE A 25 5.39 -5.85 2.05
CA PHE A 25 4.17 -5.79 2.85
C PHE A 25 3.62 -7.16 3.25
N ASP A 26 4.26 -8.26 2.86
CA ASP A 26 3.69 -9.61 3.03
C ASP A 26 3.49 -9.96 4.50
N GLU A 27 4.48 -9.67 5.34
CA GLU A 27 4.43 -9.98 6.77
C GLU A 27 3.39 -9.13 7.51
N GLU A 28 3.26 -7.85 7.17
CA GLU A 28 2.24 -6.97 7.74
C GLU A 28 0.83 -7.42 7.32
N MET A 29 0.65 -7.77 6.04
CA MET A 29 -0.61 -8.29 5.52
C MET A 29 -1.00 -9.62 6.16
N LYS A 30 -0.04 -10.52 6.42
CA LYS A 30 -0.29 -11.76 7.16
C LYS A 30 -0.75 -11.48 8.59
N LYS A 31 -0.08 -10.56 9.30
CA LYS A 31 -0.47 -10.16 10.65
C LYS A 31 -1.89 -9.61 10.67
N MET A 32 -2.23 -8.68 9.76
CA MET A 32 -3.58 -8.12 9.66
C MET A 32 -4.66 -9.17 9.38
N LYS A 33 -4.38 -10.13 8.49
CA LYS A 33 -5.32 -11.21 8.16
C LYS A 33 -5.60 -12.16 9.32
N ALA A 34 -4.69 -12.24 10.29
CA ALA A 34 -4.84 -13.09 11.47
C ALA A 34 -5.63 -12.41 12.61
N LEU A 35 -5.88 -11.11 12.52
CA LEU A 35 -6.60 -10.35 13.54
C LEU A 35 -8.11 -10.62 13.49
N SER A 36 -8.76 -10.52 14.64
CA SER A 36 -10.21 -10.48 14.75
C SER A 36 -10.79 -9.16 14.21
N ILE A 37 -12.10 -9.15 13.95
CA ILE A 37 -12.81 -7.94 13.51
C ILE A 37 -12.66 -6.79 14.52
N ASP A 38 -12.68 -7.09 15.82
CA ASP A 38 -12.60 -6.06 16.86
C ASP A 38 -11.20 -5.46 16.96
N GLU A 39 -10.16 -6.28 16.78
CA GLU A 39 -8.76 -5.81 16.69
C GLU A 39 -8.54 -4.95 15.44
N LEU A 40 -9.10 -5.35 14.29
CA LEU A 40 -9.03 -4.57 13.04
C LEU A 40 -9.71 -3.20 13.19
N LYS A 41 -10.88 -3.15 13.84
CA LYS A 41 -11.58 -1.88 14.13
C LYS A 41 -10.75 -0.99 15.04
N LYS A 42 -10.15 -1.55 16.09
CA LYS A 42 -9.29 -0.81 17.01
C LYS A 42 -8.11 -0.19 16.27
N MET A 43 -7.38 -1.02 15.49
CA MET A 43 -6.24 -0.58 14.70
C MET A 43 -6.61 0.53 13.70
N TYR A 44 -7.78 0.44 13.07
CA TYR A 44 -8.27 1.49 12.16
C TYR A 44 -8.55 2.81 12.88
N ASN A 45 -9.16 2.75 14.06
CA ASN A 45 -9.53 3.94 14.84
C ASN A 45 -8.29 4.64 15.45
N GLU A 46 -7.26 3.87 15.78
CA GLU A 46 -6.00 4.37 16.33
C GLU A 46 -5.00 4.84 15.26
N ARG A 47 -5.35 4.71 13.96
CA ARG A 47 -4.45 5.13 12.89
C ARG A 47 -4.18 6.63 12.97
N GLU A 48 -2.92 7.01 12.77
CA GLU A 48 -2.58 8.41 12.54
C GLU A 48 -3.12 8.82 11.16
N ILE A 49 -3.92 9.88 11.14
CA ILE A 49 -4.44 10.49 9.91
C ILE A 49 -3.54 11.69 9.63
N GLU A 50 -2.88 11.70 8.47
CA GLU A 50 -2.10 12.86 8.01
C GLU A 50 -2.98 14.12 8.03
N PRO A 51 -2.50 15.24 8.59
CA PRO A 51 -3.24 16.50 8.58
C PRO A 51 -3.46 17.02 7.14
N GLU A 52 -4.53 17.80 6.94
CA GLU A 52 -4.85 18.42 5.63
C GLU A 52 -3.79 19.42 5.13
#